data_AF-A0A922S9K8-F1
#
_entry.id   AF-A0A922S9K8-F1
#
_cell.length_a   1.000
_cell.length_b   1.000
_cell.length_c   1.000
_cell.angle_alpha   90.00
_cell.angle_beta   90.00
_cell.angle_gamma   90.00
#
_symmetry.space_group_name_H-M   'P 1'
#
loop_
_entity.id
_entity.type
_entity.pdbx_description
1 polymer ?
#
loop_
_entity_poly.entity_id
_entity_poly.type
_entity_poly.pdbx_seq_one_letter_code
_entity_poly.pdbx_strand_id
1 'polypeptide(L)'
;MGIFVPSKTKKAPVAVKSDVDDAIRKKTESNTRTIRLLLLIITATLVVLGTMMMLLGISVYSHYKSFFLFLGSSRMTMTPSILTAFIGSVLMIVSIFGFVGSWKLSTFMVNLCAFTLMLLFFLQIVVVILAFSTVGDQIWSHIDVPVEIYRDPQIQRKIDMLQHNVSI
;
A
#
# COMPACT_ATOMS: atom_id res chain seq x y z
N MET A 1 -38.75 -63.80 50.11
CA MET A 1 -38.78 -62.92 48.92
C MET A 1 -38.08 -61.63 49.33
N GLY A 2 -36.78 -61.40 49.06
CA GLY A 2 -36.18 -61.39 47.73
C GLY A 2 -36.92 -60.33 46.92
N ILE A 3 -36.42 -59.10 46.75
CA ILE A 3 -35.43 -58.79 45.73
C ILE A 3 -34.54 -57.61 46.16
N PHE A 4 -33.24 -57.89 46.13
CA PHE A 4 -32.13 -56.94 46.09
C PHE A 4 -32.06 -56.37 44.66
N VAL A 5 -32.14 -55.04 44.50
CA VAL A 5 -31.80 -54.36 43.24
C VAL A 5 -30.51 -53.56 43.46
N PRO A 6 -29.37 -53.99 42.89
CA PRO A 6 -28.15 -53.18 42.82
C PRO A 6 -27.98 -52.54 41.43
N SER A 7 -26.97 -51.67 41.32
CA SER A 7 -26.34 -51.10 40.10
C SER A 7 -26.80 -49.68 39.75
N LYS A 8 -26.08 -48.67 40.24
CA LYS A 8 -24.93 -48.02 39.58
C LYS A 8 -25.27 -47.43 38.20
N THR A 9 -25.23 -46.11 38.13
CA THR A 9 -24.32 -45.38 37.22
C THR A 9 -24.39 -43.89 37.56
N LYS A 10 -23.54 -43.50 38.50
CA LYS A 10 -23.15 -42.10 38.67
C LYS A 10 -22.41 -41.73 37.38
N LYS A 11 -23.13 -41.17 36.40
CA LYS A 11 -22.51 -40.55 35.22
C LYS A 11 -21.47 -39.58 35.76
N ALA A 12 -20.22 -39.74 35.37
CA ALA A 12 -19.18 -38.74 35.58
C ALA A 12 -19.24 -37.80 34.36
N PRO A 13 -19.74 -36.55 34.49
CA PRO A 13 -19.76 -35.61 33.40
C PRO A 13 -18.91 -34.41 33.80
N VAL A 14 -17.60 -34.59 34.03
CA VAL A 14 -16.74 -33.47 34.46
C VAL A 14 -15.38 -33.43 33.76
N ALA A 15 -14.77 -34.56 33.41
CA ALA A 15 -13.42 -34.56 32.82
C ALA A 15 -13.37 -34.38 31.29
N VAL A 16 -14.37 -34.86 30.55
CA VAL A 16 -14.37 -34.80 29.07
C VAL A 16 -14.74 -33.41 28.54
N LYS A 17 -15.58 -32.67 29.27
CA LYS A 17 -16.02 -31.34 28.85
C LYS A 17 -14.91 -30.30 28.99
N SER A 18 -14.10 -30.38 30.06
CA SER A 18 -12.96 -29.49 30.26
C SER A 18 -11.87 -29.66 29.21
N ASP A 19 -11.56 -30.89 28.79
CA ASP A 19 -10.52 -31.16 27.78
C ASP A 19 -10.90 -30.62 26.40
N VAL A 20 -12.18 -30.76 26.03
CA VAL A 20 -12.75 -30.17 24.80
C VAL A 20 -12.77 -28.64 24.86
N ASP A 21 -13.16 -28.06 25.99
CA ASP A 21 -13.17 -26.60 26.18
C ASP A 21 -11.75 -26.01 26.13
N ASP A 22 -10.75 -26.72 26.68
CA ASP A 22 -9.33 -26.33 26.63
C ASP A 22 -8.77 -26.44 25.20
N ALA A 23 -9.13 -27.48 24.45
CA ALA A 23 -8.73 -27.63 23.04
C ALA A 23 -9.34 -26.54 22.15
N ILE A 24 -10.61 -26.18 22.37
CA ILE A 24 -11.30 -25.10 21.66
C ILE A 24 -10.67 -23.74 22.02
N ARG A 25 -10.36 -23.49 23.30
CA ARG A 25 -9.68 -22.27 23.75
C ARG A 25 -8.31 -22.13 23.09
N LYS A 26 -7.52 -23.20 23.07
CA LYS A 26 -6.18 -23.23 22.45
C LYS A 26 -6.23 -22.99 20.93
N LYS A 27 -7.22 -23.57 20.24
CA LYS A 27 -7.44 -23.36 18.80
C LYS A 27 -7.86 -21.92 18.48
N THR A 28 -8.74 -21.34 19.28
CA THR A 28 -9.21 -19.95 19.13
C THR A 28 -8.09 -18.96 19.38
N GLU A 29 -7.29 -19.19 20.43
CA GLU A 29 -6.12 -18.38 20.75
C GLU A 29 -5.09 -18.40 19.62
N SER A 30 -4.81 -19.57 19.05
CA SER A 30 -3.95 -19.72 17.87
C SER A 30 -4.48 -18.93 16.66
N ASN A 31 -5.77 -19.05 16.35
CA ASN A 31 -6.37 -18.35 15.21
C ASN A 31 -6.25 -16.82 15.33
N THR A 32 -6.48 -16.27 16.52
CA THR A 32 -6.33 -14.83 16.75
C THR A 32 -4.88 -14.35 16.62
N ARG A 33 -3.90 -15.17 17.04
CA ARG A 33 -2.47 -14.88 16.87
C ARG A 33 -2.08 -14.88 15.38
N THR A 34 -2.60 -15.81 14.58
CA THR A 34 -2.35 -15.89 13.14
C THR A 34 -2.87 -14.68 12.39
N ILE A 35 -4.12 -14.26 12.65
CA ILE A 35 -4.72 -13.08 12.00
C ILE A 35 -3.91 -11.82 12.30
N ARG A 36 -3.44 -11.66 13.54
CA ARG A 36 -2.59 -10.52 13.95
C ARG A 36 -1.24 -10.53 13.24
N LEU A 37 -0.62 -11.70 13.12
CA LEU A 37 0.67 -11.84 12.45
C LEU A 37 0.55 -11.54 10.95
N LEU A 38 -0.55 -11.97 10.32
CA LEU A 38 -0.84 -11.65 8.92
C LEU A 38 -0.97 -10.14 8.70
N LEU A 39 -1.71 -9.43 9.55
CA LEU A 39 -1.85 -7.98 9.50
C LEU A 39 -0.52 -7.25 9.72
N LEU A 40 0.31 -7.76 10.64
CA LEU A 40 1.63 -7.22 10.90
C LEU A 40 2.55 -7.34 9.68
N ILE A 41 2.54 -8.49 9.01
CA ILE A 41 3.33 -8.70 7.78
C ILE A 41 2.85 -7.75 6.67
N ILE A 42 1.55 -7.63 6.45
CA ILE A 42 0.99 -6.76 5.40
C ILE A 42 1.34 -5.29 5.65
N THR A 43 1.23 -4.83 6.90
CA THR A 43 1.61 -3.44 7.22
C THR A 43 3.12 -3.22 7.11
N ALA A 44 3.95 -4.21 7.46
CA ALA A 44 5.40 -4.14 7.27
C ALA A 44 5.80 -4.07 5.78
N THR A 45 5.16 -4.85 4.90
CA THR A 45 5.43 -4.79 3.46
C THR A 45 4.97 -3.46 2.86
N LEU A 46 3.87 -2.88 3.35
CA LEU A 46 3.42 -1.53 2.96
C LEU A 46 4.44 -0.44 3.32
N VAL A 47 5.07 -0.50 4.50
CA VAL A 47 6.15 0.42 4.87
C VAL A 47 7.31 0.34 3.87
N VAL A 48 7.73 -0.89 3.53
CA VAL A 48 8.83 -1.12 2.58
C VAL A 48 8.47 -0.59 1.19
N LEU A 49 7.26 -0.87 0.71
CA LEU A 49 6.77 -0.39 -0.59
C LEU A 49 6.68 1.14 -0.65
N GLY A 50 6.13 1.78 0.39
CA GLY A 50 6.05 3.25 0.46
C GLY A 50 7.43 3.90 0.44
N THR A 51 8.39 3.33 1.17
CA THR A 51 9.78 3.79 1.20
C THR A 51 10.43 3.66 -0.18
N MET A 52 10.28 2.51 -0.85
CA MET A 52 10.81 2.29 -2.19
C MET A 52 10.17 3.24 -3.21
N MET A 53 8.85 3.45 -3.14
CA MET A 53 8.13 4.36 -4.02
C MET A 53 8.58 5.80 -3.85
N MET A 54 8.80 6.24 -2.60
CA MET A 54 9.35 7.57 -2.31
C MET A 54 10.77 7.74 -2.85
N LEU A 55 11.65 6.76 -2.65
CA LEU A 55 13.02 6.77 -3.17
C LEU A 55 13.07 6.82 -4.69
N LEU A 56 12.23 6.03 -5.36
CA LEU A 56 12.10 6.06 -6.81
C LEU A 56 11.59 7.41 -7.31
N GLY A 57 10.58 8.00 -6.65
CA GLY A 57 10.08 9.34 -7.00
C GLY A 57 11.17 10.41 -6.92
N ILE A 58 11.97 10.40 -5.85
CA ILE A 58 13.09 11.34 -5.66
C ILE A 58 14.21 11.10 -6.68
N SER A 59 14.58 9.84 -6.91
CA SER A 59 15.63 9.46 -7.86
C SER A 59 15.29 9.92 -9.28
N VAL A 60 14.07 9.64 -9.72
CA VAL A 60 13.57 10.08 -11.02
C VAL A 60 13.49 11.61 -11.05
N TYR A 61 12.97 12.28 -10.02
CA TYR A 61 12.93 13.74 -9.97
C TYR A 61 14.33 14.38 -10.10
N SER A 62 15.34 13.83 -9.41
CA SER A 62 16.73 14.30 -9.50
C SER A 62 17.29 14.15 -10.91
N HIS A 63 17.01 13.02 -11.56
CA HIS A 63 17.42 12.78 -12.94
C HIS A 63 16.69 13.70 -13.92
N TYR A 64 15.42 14.06 -13.72
CA TYR A 64 14.71 14.97 -14.63
C TYR A 64 15.07 16.45 -14.39
N LYS A 65 15.35 16.85 -13.14
CA LYS A 65 15.74 18.22 -12.79
C LYS A 65 17.03 18.65 -13.48
N SER A 66 17.99 17.75 -13.67
CA SER A 66 19.22 18.03 -14.43
C SER A 66 18.96 18.28 -15.93
N PHE A 67 17.86 17.75 -16.48
CA PHE A 67 17.46 17.98 -17.88
C PHE A 67 16.68 19.30 -18.03
N PHE A 68 15.81 19.64 -17.08
CA PHE A 68 14.99 20.85 -17.15
C PHE A 68 15.78 22.14 -16.86
N LEU A 69 16.80 22.07 -15.97
CA LEU A 69 17.77 23.15 -15.78
C LEU A 69 18.60 23.43 -17.04
N PHE A 70 18.73 22.45 -17.94
CA PHE A 70 19.50 22.58 -19.18
C PHE A 70 18.67 23.08 -20.37
N LEU A 71 17.34 22.87 -20.38
CA LEU A 71 16.45 23.26 -21.49
C LEU A 71 15.75 24.64 -21.32
N GLY A 72 16.05 25.37 -20.25
CA GLY A 72 15.54 26.74 -20.07
C GLY A 72 14.26 26.80 -19.24
N SER A 73 14.32 27.64 -18.21
CA SER A 73 13.26 27.93 -17.24
C SER A 73 11.95 28.35 -17.89
N SER A 74 11.03 27.42 -18.18
CA SER A 74 9.61 27.76 -18.11
C SER A 74 8.72 26.55 -17.90
N ARG A 75 7.73 26.76 -17.04
CA ARG A 75 6.58 25.92 -16.69
C ARG A 75 6.82 24.85 -15.65
N MET A 76 6.27 25.17 -14.48
CA MET A 76 5.78 24.25 -13.45
C MET A 76 4.80 23.25 -14.07
N THR A 77 5.29 22.28 -14.84
CA THR A 77 4.51 21.10 -15.19
C THR A 77 4.70 20.09 -14.07
N MET A 78 3.60 19.69 -13.44
CA MET A 78 3.58 18.58 -12.49
C MET A 78 4.16 17.35 -13.19
N THR A 79 5.45 17.10 -12.98
CA THR A 79 6.10 15.92 -13.54
C THR A 79 5.53 14.71 -12.82
N PRO A 80 5.16 13.62 -13.52
CA PRO A 80 4.63 12.40 -12.89
C PRO A 80 5.51 11.87 -11.74
N SER A 81 6.80 12.16 -11.78
CA SER A 81 7.77 11.83 -10.72
C SER A 81 7.50 12.50 -9.37
N ILE A 82 7.05 13.77 -9.38
CA ILE A 82 6.73 14.53 -8.17
C ILE A 82 5.44 14.00 -7.54
N LEU A 83 4.45 13.66 -8.37
CA LEU A 83 3.22 13.00 -7.94
C LEU A 83 3.51 11.64 -7.29
N THR A 84 4.35 10.83 -7.92
CA THR A 84 4.79 9.53 -7.37
C THR A 84 5.51 9.70 -6.02
N ALA A 85 6.39 10.69 -5.88
CA ALA A 85 7.07 10.98 -4.61
C ALA A 85 6.08 11.43 -3.52
N PHE A 86 5.10 12.26 -3.88
CA PHE A 86 4.07 12.74 -2.96
C PHE A 86 3.16 11.60 -2.48
N ILE A 87 2.71 10.75 -3.40
CA ILE A 87 1.90 9.55 -3.08
C ILE A 87 2.70 8.59 -2.19
N GLY A 88 3.99 8.38 -2.49
CA GLY A 88 4.90 7.59 -1.66
C GLY A 88 5.03 8.14 -0.23
N SER A 89 5.11 9.47 -0.08
CA SER A 89 5.18 10.12 1.24
C SER A 89 3.89 9.93 2.06
N VAL A 90 2.72 10.07 1.44
CA VAL A 90 1.42 9.82 2.09
C VAL A 90 1.31 8.35 2.53
N LEU A 91 1.72 7.42 1.66
CA LEU A 91 1.81 5.99 1.97
C LEU A 91 2.75 5.71 3.15
N MET A 92 3.87 6.43 3.26
CA MET A 92 4.83 6.25 4.35
C MET A 92 4.24 6.69 5.70
N ILE A 93 3.59 7.85 5.75
CA ILE A 93 2.92 8.36 6.96
C ILE A 93 1.86 7.37 7.43
N VAL A 94 1.02 6.89 6.51
CA VAL A 94 -0.07 5.97 6.84
C VAL A 94 0.45 4.59 7.25
N SER A 95 1.54 4.12 6.64
CA SER A 95 2.15 2.84 7.01
C SER A 95 2.77 2.89 8.41
N ILE A 96 3.29 4.05 8.86
CA ILE A 96 3.72 4.25 10.25
C ILE A 96 2.52 4.17 11.20
N PHE A 97 1.39 4.80 10.86
CA PHE A 97 0.16 4.68 11.64
C PHE A 97 -0.37 3.24 11.69
N GLY A 98 -0.31 2.51 10.58
CA GLY A 98 -0.68 1.09 10.51
C GLY A 98 0.25 0.19 11.33
N PHE A 99 1.55 0.48 11.32
CA PHE A 99 2.55 -0.25 12.09
C PHE A 99 2.39 -0.03 13.60
N VAL A 100 2.19 1.24 14.02
CA VAL A 100 1.83 1.57 15.40
C VAL A 100 0.52 0.87 15.76
N GLY A 101 -0.47 0.90 14.85
CA GLY A 101 -1.74 0.17 14.85
C GLY A 101 -1.65 -1.35 15.11
N SER A 102 -0.56 -1.97 14.70
CA SER A 102 -0.30 -3.38 14.93
C SER A 102 0.43 -3.66 16.25
N TRP A 103 1.08 -2.66 16.85
CA TRP A 103 1.91 -2.82 18.05
C TRP A 103 1.11 -2.79 19.36
N LYS A 104 0.03 -2.00 19.46
CA LYS A 104 -0.77 -1.92 20.70
C LYS A 104 -1.83 -3.03 20.72
N LEU A 105 -1.70 -3.90 21.72
CA LEU A 105 -2.42 -5.17 21.89
C LEU A 105 -3.91 -5.02 22.29
N SER A 106 -4.70 -4.23 21.56
CA SER A 106 -6.11 -3.97 21.90
C SER A 106 -7.03 -4.02 20.69
N THR A 107 -8.24 -4.57 20.89
CA THR A 107 -9.32 -4.68 19.89
C THR A 107 -9.70 -3.33 19.28
N PHE A 108 -9.57 -2.24 20.05
CA PHE A 108 -9.76 -0.87 19.56
C PHE A 108 -8.75 -0.50 18.46
N MET A 109 -7.52 -1.03 18.55
CA MET A 109 -6.45 -0.67 17.65
C MET A 109 -6.57 -1.33 16.27
N VAL A 110 -7.11 -2.55 16.22
CA VAL A 110 -7.43 -3.22 14.95
C VAL A 110 -8.51 -2.45 14.19
N ASN A 111 -9.52 -1.95 14.89
CA ASN A 111 -10.58 -1.13 14.29
C ASN A 111 -10.03 0.20 13.73
N LEU A 112 -9.12 0.85 14.47
CA LEU A 112 -8.48 2.09 14.02
C LEU A 112 -7.56 1.86 12.81
N CYS A 113 -6.86 0.72 12.76
CA CYS A 113 -6.08 0.29 11.60
C CYS A 113 -6.96 0.08 10.36
N ALA A 114 -8.08 -0.63 10.51
CA ALA A 114 -9.04 -0.84 9.44
C ALA A 114 -9.64 0.48 8.93
N PHE A 115 -9.99 1.40 9.85
CA PHE A 115 -10.48 2.73 9.50
C PHE A 115 -9.43 3.57 8.75
N THR A 116 -8.18 3.53 9.19
CA THR A 116 -7.08 4.28 8.55
C THR A 116 -6.79 3.75 7.14
N LEU A 117 -6.84 2.42 6.94
CA LEU A 117 -6.70 1.80 5.62
C LEU A 117 -7.88 2.14 4.69
N MET A 118 -9.11 2.14 5.22
CA MET A 118 -10.30 2.52 4.46
C MET A 118 -10.20 3.98 4.00
N LEU A 119 -9.81 4.90 4.89
CA LEU A 119 -9.61 6.31 4.56
C LEU A 119 -8.57 6.49 3.44
N LEU A 120 -7.46 5.74 3.49
CA LEU A 120 -6.41 5.77 2.46
C LEU A 120 -6.94 5.31 1.11
N PHE A 121 -7.74 4.25 1.08
CA PHE A 121 -8.33 3.74 -0.16
C PHE A 121 -9.18 4.80 -0.87
N PHE A 122 -10.02 5.51 -0.12
CA PHE A 122 -10.80 6.62 -0.66
C PHE A 122 -9.92 7.77 -1.17
N LEU A 123 -8.90 8.16 -0.40
CA LEU A 123 -8.00 9.25 -0.79
C LEU A 123 -7.25 8.90 -2.09
N GLN A 124 -6.82 7.64 -2.23
CA GLN A 124 -6.14 7.17 -3.43
C GLN A 124 -7.07 7.21 -4.66
N ILE A 125 -8.33 6.78 -4.50
CA ILE A 125 -9.33 6.87 -5.58
C ILE A 125 -9.54 8.32 -6.01
N VAL A 126 -9.68 9.25 -5.06
CA VAL A 126 -9.85 10.69 -5.36
C VAL A 126 -8.66 11.23 -6.16
N VAL A 127 -7.43 10.91 -5.74
CA VAL A 127 -6.21 11.33 -6.45
C VAL A 127 -6.15 10.75 -7.87
N VAL A 128 -6.50 9.48 -8.05
CA VAL A 128 -6.51 8.83 -9.37
C VAL A 128 -7.52 9.51 -10.29
N ILE A 129 -8.73 9.80 -9.81
CA ILE A 129 -9.77 10.49 -10.59
C ILE A 129 -9.30 11.90 -10.99
N LEU A 130 -8.72 12.65 -10.06
CA LEU A 130 -8.16 13.98 -10.33
C LEU A 130 -7.03 13.92 -11.36
N ALA A 131 -6.12 12.95 -11.24
CA ALA A 131 -5.02 12.76 -12.17
C ALA A 131 -5.54 12.48 -13.58
N PHE A 132 -6.48 11.54 -13.75
CA PHE A 132 -7.07 11.24 -15.06
C PHE A 132 -7.84 12.42 -15.64
N SER A 133 -8.60 13.14 -14.82
CA SER A 133 -9.37 14.31 -15.27
C SER A 133 -8.46 15.44 -15.76
N THR A 134 -7.31 15.66 -15.12
CA THR A 134 -6.39 16.76 -15.49
C THR A 134 -5.57 16.44 -16.74
N VAL A 135 -5.23 15.16 -16.94
CA VAL A 135 -4.37 14.71 -18.04
C VAL A 135 -5.06 14.82 -19.40
N GLY A 136 -6.38 14.60 -19.47
CA GLY A 136 -7.14 14.65 -20.72
C GLY A 136 -7.02 15.98 -21.47
N ASP A 137 -6.98 17.10 -20.76
CA ASP A 137 -6.97 18.44 -21.35
C ASP A 137 -5.55 18.96 -21.66
N GLN A 138 -4.52 18.43 -20.97
CA GLN A 138 -3.15 18.95 -21.05
C GLN A 138 -2.33 18.30 -22.18
N ILE A 139 -2.63 17.04 -22.56
CA ILE A 139 -1.87 16.27 -23.55
C ILE A 139 -1.85 16.94 -24.93
N TRP A 140 -2.99 17.43 -25.40
CA TRP A 140 -3.11 18.04 -26.73
C TRP A 140 -2.27 19.32 -26.90
N SER A 141 -1.97 20.02 -25.80
CA SER A 141 -1.16 21.24 -25.82
C SER A 141 0.35 21.00 -25.76
N HIS A 142 0.80 19.81 -25.36
CA HIS A 142 2.22 19.49 -25.12
C HIS A 142 2.85 18.61 -26.21
N ILE A 143 2.06 18.11 -27.16
CA ILE A 143 2.54 17.25 -28.27
C ILE A 143 2.99 18.07 -29.49
N ASP A 144 2.71 19.38 -29.55
CA ASP A 144 3.19 20.21 -30.65
C ASP A 144 4.62 20.70 -30.35
N VAL A 145 5.61 19.86 -30.68
CA VAL A 145 7.02 20.21 -30.59
C VAL A 145 7.39 20.97 -31.88
N PRO A 146 7.64 22.29 -31.82
CA PRO A 146 8.02 23.03 -33.01
C PRO A 146 9.36 22.50 -33.54
N VAL A 147 9.40 22.20 -34.85
CA VAL A 147 10.56 21.67 -35.61
C VAL A 147 11.85 22.47 -35.40
N GLU A 148 11.74 23.73 -34.96
CA GLU A 148 12.85 24.63 -34.69
C GLU A 148 13.74 24.16 -33.52
N ILE A 149 13.17 23.46 -32.52
CA ILE A 149 13.91 22.92 -31.36
C ILE A 149 14.63 21.61 -31.72
N TYR A 150 14.22 20.95 -32.82
CA TYR A 150 14.81 19.70 -33.29
C TYR A 150 16.20 19.88 -33.94
N ARG A 151 16.62 21.12 -34.20
CA ARG A 151 17.90 21.43 -34.85
C ARG A 151 19.12 21.24 -33.94
N ASP A 152 18.90 21.12 -32.63
CA ASP A 152 19.95 20.98 -31.65
C ASP A 152 20.41 19.51 -31.55
N PRO A 153 21.69 19.18 -31.81
CA PRO A 153 22.17 17.79 -31.90
C PRO A 153 21.99 16.98 -30.60
N GLN A 154 21.83 17.63 -29.45
CA GLN A 154 21.57 16.96 -28.17
C GLN A 154 20.10 16.51 -28.02
N ILE A 155 19.17 17.27 -28.60
CA ILE A 155 17.73 16.99 -28.54
C ILE A 155 17.39 15.90 -29.55
N GLN A 156 18.00 15.96 -30.75
CA GLN A 156 17.85 14.94 -31.79
C GLN A 156 18.24 13.54 -31.30
N ARG A 157 19.42 13.37 -30.68
CA ARG A 157 19.87 12.07 -30.14
C ARG A 157 18.92 11.46 -29.12
N LYS A 158 18.26 12.29 -28.31
CA LYS A 158 17.36 11.81 -27.25
C LYS A 158 15.98 11.51 -27.79
N ILE A 159 15.49 12.28 -28.76
CA ILE A 159 14.26 11.94 -29.49
C ILE A 159 14.46 10.64 -30.27
N ASP A 160 15.63 10.46 -30.91
CA ASP A 160 15.97 9.19 -31.59
C ASP A 160 16.04 8.02 -30.60
N MET A 161 16.56 8.20 -29.38
CA MET A 161 16.52 7.17 -28.33
C MET A 161 15.09 6.87 -27.85
N LEU A 162 14.26 7.89 -27.68
CA LEU A 162 12.86 7.71 -27.26
C LEU A 162 12.03 7.04 -28.36
N GLN A 163 12.22 7.43 -29.62
CA GLN A 163 11.60 6.81 -30.79
C GLN A 163 12.07 5.36 -30.96
N HIS A 164 13.36 5.09 -30.78
CA HIS A 164 13.90 3.73 -30.81
C HIS A 164 13.34 2.83 -29.70
N ASN A 165 13.04 3.38 -28.51
CA ASN A 165 12.49 2.61 -27.40
C ASN A 165 10.96 2.44 -27.46
N VAL A 166 10.25 3.32 -28.17
CA VAL A 166 8.78 3.29 -28.33
C VAL A 166 8.37 2.57 -29.62
N SER A 167 9.20 2.59 -30.65
CA SER A 167 8.97 1.83 -31.89
C SER A 167 9.36 0.37 -31.66
N ILE A 168 8.37 -0.42 -31.23
CA ILE A 168 8.38 -1.89 -31.37
C ILE A 168 8.27 -2.23 -32.86
#